data_AF-A0A7W0GRK7-F1
#
_entry.id   AF-A0A7W0GRK7-F1
#
_cell.length_a   1.000
_cell.length_b   1.000
_cell.length_c   1.000
_cell.angle_alpha   90.00
_cell.angle_beta   90.00
_cell.angle_gamma   90.00
#
_symmetry.space_group_name_H-M   'P 1'
#
loop_
_entity.id
_entity.type
_entity.pdbx_description
1 polymer ?
#
loop_
_entity_poly.entity_id
_entity_poly.type
_entity_poly.pdbx_seq_one_letter_code
_entity_poly.pdbx_strand_id
1 'polypeptide(L)'
;VNKNHSDYSFNLLARTQVTSLPTSRIRIRELPGITIEKRPSLRSFLKKLPVYFSFEGGAEGLSRKESVDDLVAFRTEVGGDPIVSPSMVQRLDFHPRVALPINFAGFSITATAGARATFYSNSLDPTNRAVLSTNLTRGYGEFELDVRPPALAKNFQRGNGVFFFRHVIEPYIIYRKISGINEFDRIIRFDYNDAIANTNEIEFGISNRFFTRRSTENVSSAAVRATRSGEKAALSSQPYEALTVTVRGKYFFDRFFGGALIPGRRNQFYPINTLSGFSYGGIPRRFSPLNVEARYRPRNDIFVDLRTDLDTRDGGLRALSTTFGINRPLIQAFQSFYYTRAIELVPSLARFADARGNEPGTQRGSQWSPSVFLGDRERGLYGGASFFFDFQERPGKGNTSLISSTVTVGYSWDCCAVTAQNYTFNVGARKENRVVFSFRLNGIGTFGTEQIGQRFR
;
A
#
# COMPACT_ATOMS: atom_id res chain seq x y z
N VAL A 1 -3.59 -18.56 -15.82
CA VAL A 1 -4.82 -18.76 -16.62
C VAL A 1 -5.98 -18.69 -15.68
N ASN A 2 -6.95 -17.81 -15.93
CA ASN A 2 -8.07 -17.58 -15.02
C ASN A 2 -9.37 -17.86 -15.78
N LYS A 3 -10.26 -18.68 -15.22
CA LYS A 3 -11.58 -18.97 -15.77
C LYS A 3 -12.63 -18.69 -14.71
N ASN A 4 -13.56 -17.79 -15.03
CA ASN A 4 -14.66 -17.43 -14.15
C ASN A 4 -15.96 -18.02 -14.69
N HIS A 5 -16.78 -18.57 -13.80
CA HIS A 5 -18.11 -19.07 -14.13
C HIS A 5 -19.07 -18.81 -12.97
N SER A 6 -20.08 -17.99 -13.20
CA SER A 6 -21.04 -17.57 -12.17
C SER A 6 -20.32 -17.00 -10.93
N ASP A 7 -20.55 -17.57 -9.75
CA ASP A 7 -19.92 -17.16 -8.48
C ASP A 7 -18.51 -17.75 -8.27
N TYR A 8 -18.01 -18.56 -9.22
CA TYR A 8 -16.76 -19.32 -9.06
C TYR A 8 -15.65 -18.78 -9.96
N SER A 9 -14.44 -18.83 -9.43
CA SER A 9 -13.20 -18.49 -10.13
C SER A 9 -12.20 -19.64 -9.98
N PHE A 10 -11.63 -20.08 -11.10
CA PHE A 10 -10.60 -21.11 -11.17
C PHE A 10 -9.33 -20.49 -11.74
N ASN A 11 -8.23 -20.57 -11.00
CA ASN A 11 -6.98 -19.94 -11.39
C ASN A 11 -5.85 -20.97 -11.42
N LEU A 12 -5.03 -20.88 -12.45
CA LEU A 12 -3.77 -21.60 -12.60
C LEU A 12 -2.63 -20.57 -12.64
N LEU A 13 -1.69 -20.69 -11.70
CA LEU A 13 -0.53 -19.82 -11.58
C LEU A 13 0.77 -20.62 -11.70
N ALA A 14 1.71 -20.02 -12.42
CA ALA A 14 3.06 -20.49 -12.59
C ALA A 14 3.96 -19.25 -12.50
N ARG A 15 4.66 -19.08 -11.38
CA ARG A 15 5.46 -17.88 -11.12
C ARG A 15 6.77 -18.21 -10.44
N THR A 16 7.80 -17.46 -10.82
CA THR A 16 9.05 -17.36 -10.06
C THR A 16 9.30 -15.89 -9.77
N GLN A 17 9.56 -15.55 -8.52
CA GLN A 17 10.02 -14.24 -8.10
C GLN A 17 11.42 -14.36 -7.50
N VAL A 18 12.28 -13.40 -7.84
CA VAL A 18 13.61 -13.26 -7.24
C VAL A 18 13.70 -11.85 -6.64
N THR A 19 13.92 -11.78 -5.35
CA THR A 19 14.24 -10.54 -4.63
C THR A 19 15.73 -10.53 -4.34
N SER A 20 16.45 -9.53 -4.84
CA SER A 20 17.86 -9.32 -4.53
C SER A 20 17.99 -8.26 -3.44
N LEU A 21 18.63 -8.64 -2.35
CA LEU A 21 19.07 -7.78 -1.26
C LEU A 21 20.60 -7.58 -1.39
N PRO A 22 21.20 -6.62 -0.65
CA PRO A 22 22.64 -6.38 -0.75
C PRO A 22 23.53 -7.57 -0.41
N THR A 23 23.08 -8.46 0.49
CA THR A 23 23.86 -9.59 1.03
C THR A 23 23.20 -10.95 0.81
N SER A 24 22.03 -10.97 0.13
CA SER A 24 21.28 -12.19 -0.10
C SER A 24 20.32 -12.07 -1.27
N ARG A 25 19.92 -13.22 -1.81
CA ARG A 25 18.94 -13.36 -2.88
C ARG A 25 17.90 -14.38 -2.47
N ILE A 26 16.64 -13.97 -2.46
CA ILE A 26 15.50 -14.80 -2.11
C ILE A 26 14.75 -15.14 -3.39
N ARG A 27 14.72 -16.41 -3.76
CA ARG A 27 13.91 -16.92 -4.86
C ARG A 27 12.71 -17.69 -4.31
N ILE A 28 11.51 -17.28 -4.69
CA ILE A 28 10.26 -17.98 -4.39
C ILE A 28 9.63 -18.45 -5.69
N ARG A 29 9.20 -19.70 -5.73
CA ARG A 29 8.49 -20.31 -6.86
C ARG A 29 7.14 -20.82 -6.39
N GLU A 30 6.15 -20.64 -7.26
CA GLU A 30 4.81 -21.19 -7.15
C GLU A 30 4.51 -21.86 -8.49
N LEU A 31 4.67 -23.19 -8.54
CA LEU A 31 4.55 -23.99 -9.73
C LEU A 31 4.35 -25.48 -9.39
N PRO A 32 3.18 -26.08 -9.72
CA PRO A 32 1.94 -25.43 -10.16
C PRO A 32 1.20 -24.79 -8.97
N GLY A 33 0.49 -23.69 -9.18
CA GLY A 33 -0.52 -23.16 -8.25
C GLY A 33 -1.91 -23.31 -8.85
N ILE A 34 -2.82 -23.99 -8.15
CA ILE A 34 -4.22 -24.16 -8.55
C ILE A 34 -5.10 -23.60 -7.45
N THR A 35 -5.92 -22.59 -7.74
CA THR A 35 -6.89 -22.06 -6.77
C THR A 35 -8.31 -22.10 -7.31
N ILE A 36 -9.24 -22.34 -6.38
CA ILE A 36 -10.68 -22.25 -6.58
C ILE A 36 -11.25 -21.28 -5.55
N GLU A 37 -11.99 -20.29 -6.02
CA GLU A 37 -12.61 -19.28 -5.19
C GLU A 37 -14.10 -19.24 -5.47
N LYS A 38 -14.89 -19.07 -4.42
CA LYS A 38 -16.31 -18.77 -4.52
C LYS A 38 -16.58 -17.40 -3.92
N ARG A 39 -17.13 -16.50 -4.72
CA ARG A 39 -17.55 -15.16 -4.27
C ARG A 39 -18.66 -15.25 -3.22
N PRO A 40 -18.77 -14.28 -2.30
CA PRO A 40 -19.88 -14.21 -1.36
C PRO A 40 -21.21 -14.20 -2.12
N SER A 41 -22.06 -15.20 -1.89
CA SER A 41 -23.42 -15.19 -2.41
C SER A 41 -24.43 -15.64 -1.38
N LEU A 42 -25.64 -15.11 -1.52
CA LEU A 42 -26.73 -15.28 -0.56
C LEU A 42 -27.08 -16.76 -0.44
N ARG A 43 -27.17 -17.24 0.79
CA ARG A 43 -27.63 -18.59 1.09
C ARG A 43 -29.08 -18.55 1.56
N SER A 44 -29.94 -19.22 0.81
CA SER A 44 -31.40 -19.17 0.98
C SER A 44 -31.93 -19.96 2.20
N PHE A 45 -31.09 -20.73 2.90
CA PHE A 45 -31.56 -21.59 4.01
C PHE A 45 -32.08 -20.80 5.23
N LEU A 46 -31.71 -19.53 5.38
CA LEU A 46 -32.28 -18.60 6.35
C LEU A 46 -33.11 -17.55 5.63
N LYS A 47 -34.39 -17.83 5.36
CA LYS A 47 -35.32 -16.96 4.59
C LYS A 47 -35.45 -15.52 5.11
N LYS A 48 -35.01 -15.22 6.33
CA LYS A 48 -35.14 -13.91 7.00
C LYS A 48 -33.80 -13.19 7.26
N LEU A 49 -32.65 -13.82 7.03
CA LEU A 49 -31.34 -13.22 7.31
C LEU A 49 -30.47 -13.24 6.05
N PRO A 50 -29.85 -12.11 5.66
CA PRO A 50 -29.02 -12.04 4.46
C PRO A 50 -27.64 -12.65 4.73
N VAL A 51 -27.56 -13.98 4.82
CA VAL A 51 -26.30 -14.71 5.07
C VAL A 51 -25.59 -14.97 3.75
N TYR A 52 -24.36 -14.48 3.64
CA TYR A 52 -23.49 -14.68 2.49
C TYR A 52 -22.42 -15.72 2.80
N PHE A 53 -22.15 -16.61 1.86
CA PHE A 53 -21.10 -17.62 2.00
C PHE A 53 -20.08 -17.50 0.86
N SER A 54 -18.81 -17.56 1.21
CA SER A 54 -17.67 -17.61 0.29
C SER A 54 -16.66 -18.66 0.76
N PHE A 55 -15.76 -19.06 -0.13
CA PHE A 55 -14.58 -19.82 0.27
C PHE A 55 -13.44 -19.58 -0.72
N GLU A 56 -12.24 -19.87 -0.26
CA GLU A 56 -11.03 -20.00 -1.06
C GLU A 56 -10.45 -21.39 -0.82
N GLY A 57 -9.94 -22.02 -1.86
CA GLY A 57 -9.24 -23.30 -1.78
C GLY A 57 -8.06 -23.31 -2.73
N GLY A 58 -6.96 -23.94 -2.32
CA GLY A 58 -5.72 -23.94 -3.07
C GLY A 58 -4.96 -25.26 -2.96
N ALA A 59 -4.30 -25.65 -4.05
CA ALA A 59 -3.30 -26.71 -4.09
C ALA A 59 -2.08 -26.20 -4.87
N GLU A 60 -0.95 -26.04 -4.17
CA GLU A 60 0.22 -25.34 -4.70
C GLU A 60 1.52 -26.11 -4.45
N GLY A 61 2.39 -26.10 -5.45
CA GLY A 61 3.79 -26.50 -5.35
C GLY A 61 4.67 -25.27 -5.15
N LEU A 62 5.28 -25.15 -3.96
CA LEU A 62 6.03 -23.98 -3.54
C LEU A 62 7.52 -24.28 -3.38
N SER A 63 8.39 -23.30 -3.59
CA SER A 63 9.81 -23.44 -3.25
C SER A 63 10.38 -22.10 -2.83
N ARG A 64 11.17 -22.07 -1.76
CA ARG A 64 11.91 -20.88 -1.28
C ARG A 64 13.38 -21.25 -1.17
N LYS A 65 14.24 -20.48 -1.84
CA LYS A 65 15.70 -20.61 -1.74
C LYS A 65 16.31 -19.26 -1.44
N GLU A 66 17.03 -19.19 -0.34
CA GLU A 66 17.81 -18.05 0.10
C GLU A 66 19.29 -18.35 -0.17
N SER A 67 19.87 -17.59 -1.11
CA SER A 67 21.30 -17.59 -1.36
C SER A 67 21.90 -16.42 -0.62
N VAL A 68 22.96 -16.63 0.15
CA VAL A 68 23.57 -15.62 1.01
C VAL A 68 25.05 -15.50 0.68
N ASP A 69 25.57 -14.28 0.69
CA ASP A 69 26.98 -14.02 0.40
C ASP A 69 27.87 -14.23 1.64
N ASP A 70 27.33 -13.92 2.83
CA ASP A 70 27.96 -14.15 4.13
C ASP A 70 26.96 -14.84 5.08
N LEU A 71 27.24 -16.10 5.42
CA LEU A 71 26.40 -16.91 6.29
C LEU A 71 26.39 -16.42 7.75
N VAL A 72 27.51 -15.91 8.26
CA VAL A 72 27.63 -15.46 9.66
C VAL A 72 26.85 -14.17 9.86
N ALA A 73 27.03 -13.22 8.93
CA ALA A 73 26.25 -11.98 8.92
C ALA A 73 24.74 -12.26 8.81
N PHE A 74 24.35 -13.18 7.90
CA PHE A 74 22.95 -13.56 7.73
C PHE A 74 22.34 -14.17 9.01
N ARG A 75 23.04 -15.10 9.65
CA ARG A 75 22.58 -15.72 10.91
C ARG A 75 22.42 -14.69 12.03
N THR A 76 23.31 -13.71 12.07
CA THR A 76 23.25 -12.61 13.06
C THR A 76 22.05 -11.70 12.82
N GLU A 77 21.74 -11.37 11.56
CA GLU A 77 20.62 -10.49 11.20
C GLU A 77 19.26 -11.17 11.30
N VAL A 78 19.15 -12.40 10.77
CA VAL A 78 17.88 -13.13 10.62
C VAL A 78 17.59 -14.03 11.82
N GLY A 79 18.61 -14.42 12.58
CA GLY A 79 18.47 -15.31 13.74
C GLY A 79 18.23 -16.77 13.37
N GLY A 80 18.76 -17.23 12.24
CA GLY A 80 18.64 -18.62 11.77
C GLY A 80 19.30 -18.86 10.42
N ASP A 81 19.27 -20.11 9.96
CA ASP A 81 19.84 -20.54 8.68
C ASP A 81 19.05 -20.00 7.47
N PRO A 82 19.73 -19.83 6.31
CA PRO A 82 19.05 -19.54 5.05
C PRO A 82 18.09 -20.67 4.68
N ILE A 83 16.86 -20.31 4.31
CA ILE A 83 15.86 -21.30 3.89
C ILE A 83 16.23 -21.84 2.51
N VAL A 84 16.49 -23.14 2.44
CA VAL A 84 16.62 -23.89 1.18
C VAL A 84 15.61 -25.03 1.20
N SER A 85 14.41 -24.78 0.69
CA SER A 85 13.37 -25.79 0.60
C SER A 85 13.62 -26.75 -0.57
N PRO A 86 12.93 -27.92 -0.59
CA PRO A 86 12.80 -28.75 -1.79
C PRO A 86 12.32 -27.96 -3.01
N SER A 87 12.46 -28.55 -4.19
CA SER A 87 11.95 -27.98 -5.45
C SER A 87 10.43 -27.81 -5.44
N MET A 88 9.72 -28.60 -4.63
CA MET A 88 8.28 -28.55 -4.46
C MET A 88 7.90 -28.93 -3.02
N VAL A 89 7.47 -27.95 -2.25
CA VAL A 89 6.75 -28.07 -0.98
C VAL A 89 5.27 -28.02 -1.33
N GLN A 90 4.50 -29.02 -0.91
CA GLN A 90 3.08 -29.07 -1.19
C GLN A 90 2.34 -28.23 -0.15
N ARG A 91 1.52 -27.27 -0.61
CA ARG A 91 0.58 -26.51 0.23
C ARG A 91 -0.85 -26.81 -0.22
N LEU A 92 -1.67 -27.29 0.71
CA LEU A 92 -3.12 -27.44 0.50
C LEU A 92 -3.82 -26.48 1.45
N ASP A 93 -4.72 -25.66 0.94
CA ASP A 93 -5.37 -24.61 1.71
C ASP A 93 -6.87 -24.60 1.47
N PHE A 94 -7.65 -24.36 2.53
CA PHE A 94 -9.10 -24.17 2.45
C PHE A 94 -9.57 -23.17 3.49
N HIS A 95 -10.32 -22.15 3.05
CA HIS A 95 -10.77 -21.00 3.84
C HIS A 95 -12.24 -20.66 3.57
N PRO A 96 -13.20 -21.37 4.17
CA PRO A 96 -14.62 -20.98 4.16
C PRO A 96 -14.89 -19.75 5.04
N ARG A 97 -15.81 -18.89 4.58
CA ARG A 97 -16.26 -17.70 5.29
C ARG A 97 -17.77 -17.49 5.16
N VAL A 98 -18.36 -16.95 6.21
CA VAL A 98 -19.76 -16.53 6.29
C VAL A 98 -19.82 -15.08 6.72
N ALA A 99 -20.62 -14.26 6.03
CA ALA A 99 -20.84 -12.85 6.36
C ALA A 99 -22.33 -12.54 6.53
N LEU A 100 -22.64 -11.73 7.53
CA LEU A 100 -23.99 -11.27 7.87
C LEU A 100 -23.98 -9.73 7.97
N PRO A 101 -24.29 -9.02 6.87
CA PRO A 101 -24.53 -7.58 6.90
C PRO A 101 -25.93 -7.27 7.43
N ILE A 102 -26.01 -6.38 8.41
CA ILE A 102 -27.24 -5.90 9.05
C ILE A 102 -27.24 -4.38 8.98
N ASN A 103 -28.32 -3.79 8.47
CA ASN A 103 -28.53 -2.35 8.51
C ASN A 103 -29.70 -2.06 9.44
N PHE A 104 -29.47 -1.24 10.47
CA PHE A 104 -30.49 -0.89 11.46
C PHE A 104 -30.24 0.52 12.02
N ALA A 105 -31.28 1.36 12.05
CA ALA A 105 -31.23 2.73 12.60
C ALA A 105 -30.06 3.58 12.05
N GLY A 106 -29.70 3.40 10.78
CA GLY A 106 -28.57 4.08 10.12
C GLY A 106 -27.19 3.51 10.45
N PHE A 107 -27.10 2.49 11.32
CA PHE A 107 -25.90 1.70 11.49
C PHE A 107 -25.81 0.65 10.38
N SER A 108 -24.61 0.45 9.86
CA SER A 108 -24.24 -0.72 9.06
C SER A 108 -23.29 -1.59 9.87
N ILE A 109 -23.73 -2.79 10.22
CA ILE A 109 -22.98 -3.76 11.02
C ILE A 109 -22.75 -4.99 10.15
N THR A 110 -21.50 -5.40 9.96
CA THR A 110 -21.18 -6.63 9.23
C THR A 110 -20.41 -7.56 10.15
N ALA A 111 -20.99 -8.71 10.46
CA ALA A 111 -20.31 -9.78 11.18
C ALA A 111 -19.80 -10.81 10.17
N THR A 112 -18.51 -11.11 10.19
CA THR A 112 -17.86 -12.10 9.34
C THR A 112 -17.17 -13.14 10.22
N ALA A 113 -17.42 -14.42 9.94
CA ALA A 113 -16.75 -15.54 10.61
C ALA A 113 -16.13 -16.46 9.55
N GLY A 114 -14.95 -16.97 9.84
CA GLY A 114 -14.23 -17.87 8.94
C GLY A 114 -13.40 -18.89 9.71
N ALA A 115 -13.00 -19.93 8.99
CA ALA A 115 -12.00 -20.88 9.47
C ALA A 115 -11.08 -21.22 8.30
N ARG A 116 -9.78 -21.38 8.57
CA ARG A 116 -8.80 -21.76 7.55
C ARG A 116 -7.99 -22.95 8.03
N ALA A 117 -7.77 -23.90 7.12
CA ALA A 117 -6.86 -25.01 7.31
C ALA A 117 -5.84 -24.99 6.18
N THR A 118 -4.56 -25.01 6.54
CA THR A 118 -3.44 -25.04 5.60
C THR A 118 -2.50 -26.19 5.97
N PHE A 119 -2.28 -27.13 5.06
CA PHE A 119 -1.29 -28.20 5.17
C PHE A 119 -0.03 -27.82 4.40
N TYR A 120 1.13 -28.16 4.97
CA TYR A 120 2.45 -28.04 4.35
C TYR A 120 3.20 -29.37 4.46
N SER A 121 3.82 -29.82 3.37
CA SER A 121 4.66 -31.04 3.38
C SER A 121 6.01 -30.86 4.09
N ASN A 122 6.39 -29.61 4.40
CA ASN A 122 7.65 -29.27 5.02
C ASN A 122 7.45 -28.15 6.04
N SER A 123 8.31 -28.12 7.05
CA SER A 123 8.30 -27.11 8.11
C SER A 123 9.70 -26.61 8.41
N LEU A 124 9.80 -25.59 9.27
CA LEU A 124 11.04 -25.10 9.82
C LEU A 124 11.26 -25.69 11.21
N ASP A 125 12.52 -25.93 11.53
CA ASP A 125 12.99 -26.03 12.91
C ASP A 125 12.88 -24.64 13.56
N PRO A 126 12.15 -24.50 14.68
CA PRO A 126 11.91 -23.20 15.32
C PRO A 126 13.18 -22.57 15.91
N THR A 127 14.23 -23.35 16.19
CA THR A 127 15.46 -22.88 16.83
C THR A 127 16.48 -22.38 15.81
N ASN A 128 16.73 -23.15 14.75
CA ASN A 128 17.78 -22.84 13.78
C ASN A 128 17.26 -22.48 12.38
N ARG A 129 15.94 -22.56 12.13
CA ARG A 129 15.31 -22.26 10.84
C ARG A 129 15.69 -23.23 9.71
N ALA A 130 16.25 -24.39 10.03
CA ALA A 130 16.51 -25.45 9.05
C ALA A 130 15.19 -25.99 8.49
N VAL A 131 15.18 -26.35 7.20
CA VAL A 131 14.01 -26.95 6.57
C VAL A 131 13.94 -28.43 6.92
N LEU A 132 12.83 -28.84 7.52
CA LEU A 132 12.54 -30.21 7.91
C LEU A 132 11.58 -30.86 6.91
N SER A 133 11.77 -32.15 6.64
CA SER A 133 10.83 -32.99 5.89
C SER A 133 9.73 -33.54 6.79
N THR A 134 9.13 -32.64 7.58
CA THR A 134 8.07 -32.93 8.53
C THR A 134 6.86 -32.10 8.17
N ASN A 135 5.72 -32.78 8.02
CA ASN A 135 4.45 -32.16 7.71
C ASN A 135 4.01 -31.19 8.82
N LEU A 136 3.34 -30.11 8.45
CA LEU A 136 2.75 -29.14 9.36
C LEU A 136 1.32 -28.82 8.90
N THR A 137 0.37 -28.88 9.82
CA THR A 137 -1.01 -28.43 9.57
C THR A 137 -1.30 -27.24 10.46
N ARG A 138 -1.66 -26.12 9.85
CA ARG A 138 -2.07 -24.90 10.53
C ARG A 138 -3.58 -24.73 10.39
N GLY A 139 -4.30 -24.67 11.51
CA GLY A 139 -5.72 -24.37 11.54
C GLY A 139 -5.99 -23.10 12.36
N TYR A 140 -6.88 -22.23 11.91
CA TYR A 140 -7.33 -21.09 12.72
C TYR A 140 -8.76 -20.67 12.42
N GLY A 141 -9.41 -20.08 13.42
CA GLY A 141 -10.68 -19.38 13.28
C GLY A 141 -10.47 -17.87 13.25
N GLU A 142 -11.33 -17.18 12.51
CA GLU A 142 -11.36 -15.72 12.44
C GLU A 142 -12.78 -15.19 12.66
N PHE A 143 -12.86 -14.06 13.35
CA PHE A 143 -14.08 -13.29 13.53
C PHE A 143 -13.79 -11.81 13.33
N GLU A 144 -14.61 -11.14 12.52
CA GLU A 144 -14.57 -9.70 12.31
C GLU A 144 -15.97 -9.12 12.53
N LEU A 145 -16.05 -8.02 13.26
CA LEU A 145 -17.25 -7.21 13.40
C LEU A 145 -16.95 -5.78 12.96
N ASP A 146 -17.42 -5.41 11.78
CA ASP A 146 -17.31 -4.06 11.23
C ASP A 146 -18.58 -3.26 11.61
N VAL A 147 -18.41 -2.19 12.37
CA VAL A 147 -19.47 -1.29 12.83
C VAL A 147 -19.25 0.10 12.23
N ARG A 148 -20.21 0.52 11.41
CA ARG A 148 -20.28 1.85 10.80
C ARG A 148 -21.52 2.60 11.34
N PRO A 149 -21.36 3.52 12.31
CA PRO A 149 -22.45 4.37 12.76
C PRO A 149 -22.95 5.33 11.67
N PRO A 150 -24.14 5.93 11.84
CA PRO A 150 -24.63 6.96 10.94
C PRO A 150 -23.64 8.12 10.82
N ALA A 151 -23.45 8.61 9.59
CA ALA A 151 -22.61 9.79 9.35
C ALA A 151 -23.28 11.05 9.90
N LEU A 152 -22.53 11.86 10.66
CA LEU A 152 -23.00 13.16 11.14
C LEU A 152 -22.68 14.21 10.08
N ALA A 153 -23.65 15.02 9.68
CA ALA A 153 -23.44 16.03 8.65
C ALA A 153 -23.99 17.40 9.03
N LYS A 154 -23.23 18.47 8.72
CA LYS A 154 -23.64 19.86 8.90
C LYS A 154 -23.34 20.68 7.65
N ASN A 155 -24.32 21.45 7.20
CA ASN A 155 -24.14 22.44 6.15
C ASN A 155 -23.70 23.76 6.79
N PHE A 156 -22.59 24.31 6.33
CA PHE A 156 -22.09 25.62 6.71
C PHE A 156 -22.46 26.64 5.64
N GLN A 157 -22.96 27.78 6.08
CA GLN A 157 -23.36 28.90 5.23
C GLN A 157 -22.46 30.11 5.52
N ARG A 158 -22.33 31.01 4.56
CA ARG A 158 -21.70 32.33 4.74
C ARG A 158 -22.68 33.29 5.44
N GLY A 159 -22.20 34.45 5.89
CA GLY A 159 -23.04 35.46 6.57
C GLY A 159 -24.24 35.98 5.75
N ASN A 160 -24.24 35.79 4.44
CA ASN A 160 -25.35 36.11 3.53
C ASN A 160 -26.29 34.91 3.25
N GLY A 161 -26.22 33.83 4.04
CA GLY A 161 -27.06 32.63 3.88
C GLY A 161 -26.64 31.68 2.75
N VAL A 162 -25.65 32.05 1.94
CA VAL A 162 -25.18 31.23 0.80
C VAL A 162 -24.40 30.01 1.29
N PHE A 163 -24.69 28.82 0.75
CA PHE A 163 -23.96 27.58 1.04
C PHE A 163 -22.45 27.75 0.86
N PHE A 164 -21.67 27.36 1.87
CA PHE A 164 -20.22 27.39 1.84
C PHE A 164 -19.64 25.98 1.61
N PHE A 165 -19.88 25.06 2.54
CA PHE A 165 -19.48 23.66 2.43
C PHE A 165 -20.37 22.79 3.33
N ARG A 166 -20.35 21.48 3.07
CA ARG A 166 -20.93 20.46 3.96
C ARG A 166 -19.80 19.68 4.60
N HIS A 167 -19.80 19.60 5.92
CA HIS A 167 -18.89 18.74 6.69
C HIS A 167 -19.63 17.45 7.03
N VAL A 168 -18.99 16.31 6.80
CA VAL A 168 -19.48 14.98 7.13
C VAL A 168 -18.43 14.28 8.00
N ILE A 169 -18.88 13.68 9.09
CA ILE A 169 -18.06 12.93 10.05
C ILE A 169 -18.51 11.47 10.00
N GLU A 170 -17.60 10.58 9.61
CA GLU A 170 -17.82 9.14 9.45
C GLU A 170 -16.90 8.38 10.41
N PRO A 171 -17.38 8.04 11.63
CA PRO A 171 -16.64 7.16 12.52
C PRO A 171 -16.76 5.70 12.05
N TYR A 172 -15.81 4.87 12.46
CA TYR A 172 -15.91 3.42 12.33
C TYR A 172 -15.14 2.68 13.41
N ILE A 173 -15.57 1.46 13.70
CA ILE A 173 -14.91 0.54 14.62
C ILE A 173 -14.93 -0.85 13.99
N ILE A 174 -13.79 -1.52 13.96
CA ILE A 174 -13.69 -2.91 13.48
C ILE A 174 -13.04 -3.74 14.58
N TYR A 175 -13.77 -4.71 15.12
CA TYR A 175 -13.21 -5.71 16.00
C TYR A 175 -12.70 -6.90 15.19
N ARG A 176 -11.50 -7.40 15.48
CA ARG A 176 -10.95 -8.60 14.84
C ARG A 176 -10.36 -9.56 15.87
N LYS A 177 -10.65 -10.84 15.69
CA LYS A 177 -10.05 -11.92 16.46
C LYS A 177 -9.62 -13.05 15.52
N ILE A 178 -8.34 -13.42 15.58
CA ILE A 178 -7.78 -14.60 14.93
C ILE A 178 -7.17 -15.47 16.03
N SER A 179 -7.54 -16.74 16.05
CA SER A 179 -7.09 -17.67 17.09
C SER A 179 -6.95 -19.09 16.55
N GLY A 180 -6.03 -19.86 17.13
CA GLY A 180 -5.74 -21.25 16.75
C GLY A 180 -4.41 -21.44 16.03
N ILE A 181 -3.75 -20.33 15.63
CA ILE A 181 -2.43 -20.42 14.99
C ILE A 181 -1.40 -20.79 16.06
N ASN A 182 -0.93 -22.03 15.99
CA ASN A 182 0.18 -22.53 16.79
C ASN A 182 1.41 -22.68 15.88
N GLU A 183 2.60 -22.73 16.48
CA GLU A 183 3.87 -23.00 15.76
C GLU A 183 4.16 -22.05 14.59
N PHE A 184 3.87 -20.75 14.79
CA PHE A 184 4.03 -19.72 13.76
C PHE A 184 5.46 -19.61 13.21
N ASP A 185 6.46 -19.93 14.02
CA ASP A 185 7.88 -19.98 13.69
C ASP A 185 8.29 -21.21 12.85
N ARG A 186 7.48 -22.26 12.85
CA ARG A 186 7.69 -23.47 12.04
C ARG A 186 7.15 -23.35 10.61
N ILE A 187 6.41 -22.29 10.30
CA ILE A 187 5.81 -22.08 8.97
C ILE A 187 6.86 -21.49 8.02
N ILE A 188 7.10 -22.17 6.89
CA ILE A 188 7.87 -21.59 5.80
C ILE A 188 7.03 -20.50 5.14
N ARG A 189 7.52 -19.27 5.15
CA ARG A 189 6.82 -18.12 4.57
C ARG A 189 7.10 -18.06 3.06
N PHE A 190 6.13 -18.31 2.21
CA PHE A 190 6.22 -18.11 0.76
C PHE A 190 5.50 -16.82 0.35
N ASP A 191 4.38 -16.53 0.98
CA ASP A 191 3.56 -15.35 0.72
C ASP A 191 2.94 -14.77 2.01
N TYR A 192 1.92 -13.92 1.83
CA TYR A 192 1.24 -13.23 2.93
C TYR A 192 0.30 -14.16 3.73
N ASN A 193 -0.22 -15.23 3.13
CA ASN A 193 -1.09 -16.20 3.82
C ASN A 193 -0.32 -17.00 4.87
N ASP A 194 0.98 -17.20 4.66
CA ASP A 194 1.88 -17.88 5.60
C ASP A 194 2.30 -16.98 6.78
N ALA A 195 2.08 -15.66 6.66
CA ALA A 195 2.46 -14.64 7.64
C ALA A 195 1.26 -14.09 8.44
N ILE A 196 0.22 -14.90 8.64
CA ILE A 196 -0.94 -14.57 9.49
C ILE A 196 -0.65 -15.04 10.92
N ALA A 197 -0.82 -14.15 11.90
CA ALA A 197 -0.65 -14.44 13.32
C ALA A 197 -1.97 -14.30 14.10
N ASN A 198 -2.00 -14.85 15.32
CA ASN A 198 -3.14 -14.66 16.22
C ASN A 198 -3.29 -13.17 16.54
N THR A 199 -4.52 -12.69 16.67
CA THR A 199 -4.78 -11.32 17.13
C THR A 199 -6.09 -11.24 17.89
N ASN A 200 -6.17 -10.25 18.76
CA ASN A 200 -7.40 -9.77 19.34
C ASN A 200 -7.25 -8.26 19.38
N GLU A 201 -7.98 -7.56 18.51
CA GLU A 201 -7.78 -6.14 18.28
C GLU A 201 -9.06 -5.37 17.97
N ILE A 202 -9.00 -4.07 18.22
CA ILE A 202 -9.98 -3.10 17.72
C ILE A 202 -9.23 -2.10 16.85
N GLU A 203 -9.65 -1.98 15.60
CA GLU A 203 -9.34 -0.82 14.76
C GLU A 203 -10.42 0.23 14.92
N PHE A 204 -10.03 1.49 15.05
CA PHE A 204 -10.94 2.60 15.14
C PHE A 204 -10.46 3.74 14.24
N GLY A 205 -11.40 4.47 13.67
CA GLY A 205 -11.06 5.64 12.88
C GLY A 205 -12.23 6.60 12.69
N ILE A 206 -11.88 7.81 12.28
CA ILE A 206 -12.81 8.89 12.00
C ILE A 206 -12.38 9.60 10.72
N SER A 207 -13.29 9.70 9.76
CA SER A 207 -13.10 10.43 8.52
C SER A 207 -13.93 11.71 8.53
N ASN A 208 -13.27 12.84 8.35
CA ASN A 208 -13.87 14.16 8.18
C ASN A 208 -13.83 14.53 6.71
N ARG A 209 -14.98 14.61 6.05
CA ARG A 209 -15.12 14.97 4.64
C ARG A 209 -15.75 16.34 4.49
N PHE A 210 -15.21 17.14 3.58
CA PHE A 210 -15.68 18.49 3.28
C PHE A 210 -16.09 18.57 1.82
N PHE A 211 -17.39 18.73 1.59
CA PHE A 211 -17.98 18.83 0.26
C PHE A 211 -18.28 20.29 -0.08
N THR A 212 -17.82 20.72 -1.24
CA THR A 212 -18.22 21.99 -1.86
C THR A 212 -19.16 21.71 -3.04
N ARG A 213 -19.78 22.77 -3.57
CA ARG A 213 -20.58 22.68 -4.80
C ARG A 213 -19.69 22.91 -6.00
N ARG A 214 -19.81 22.05 -7.00
CA ARG A 214 -19.26 22.29 -8.34
C ARG A 214 -20.41 22.43 -9.33
N SER A 215 -20.32 23.41 -10.23
CA SER A 215 -21.21 23.45 -11.40
C SER A 215 -20.77 22.36 -12.39
N THR A 216 -21.72 21.55 -12.85
CA THR A 216 -21.47 20.53 -13.87
C THR A 216 -21.63 21.05 -15.29
N GLU A 217 -21.92 22.33 -15.47
CA GLU A 217 -21.76 22.98 -16.77
C GLU A 217 -20.27 23.04 -17.09
N ASN A 218 -19.85 22.23 -18.06
CA ASN A 218 -18.54 22.36 -18.67
C ASN A 218 -18.32 23.80 -19.16
N VAL A 219 -17.03 24.21 -19.21
CA VAL A 219 -16.49 25.33 -20.00
C VAL A 219 -16.27 26.67 -19.24
N SER A 220 -14.98 26.91 -18.93
CA SER A 220 -14.32 28.19 -18.57
C SER A 220 -14.41 28.72 -17.13
N SER A 221 -13.35 29.42 -16.72
CA SER A 221 -13.23 30.16 -15.46
C SER A 221 -14.19 31.35 -15.33
N ALA A 222 -14.99 31.63 -16.37
CA ALA A 222 -16.02 32.67 -16.38
C ALA A 222 -17.32 32.20 -15.72
N ALA A 223 -17.77 30.96 -15.96
CA ALA A 223 -18.97 30.41 -15.33
C ALA A 223 -18.84 30.31 -13.79
N VAL A 224 -17.63 29.96 -13.31
CA VAL A 224 -17.31 29.92 -11.87
C VAL A 224 -17.38 31.32 -11.22
N ARG A 225 -17.00 32.37 -11.96
CA ARG A 225 -17.08 33.77 -11.47
C ARG A 225 -18.53 34.27 -11.41
N ALA A 226 -19.36 33.92 -12.39
CA ALA A 226 -20.79 34.26 -12.39
C ALA A 226 -21.57 33.58 -11.24
N THR A 227 -21.21 32.36 -10.85
CA THR A 227 -21.80 31.74 -9.64
C THR A 227 -21.38 32.41 -8.32
N ARG A 228 -20.29 33.18 -8.28
CA ARG A 228 -19.92 33.98 -7.08
C ARG A 228 -20.72 35.27 -6.95
N SER A 229 -21.21 35.86 -8.06
CA SER A 229 -22.03 37.09 -8.02
C SER A 229 -23.49 36.82 -7.63
N GLY A 230 -23.91 35.56 -7.53
CA GLY A 230 -25.28 35.20 -7.12
C GLY A 230 -26.34 35.38 -8.21
N GLU A 231 -25.94 35.76 -9.43
CA GLU A 231 -26.88 36.16 -10.49
C GLU A 231 -27.52 35.00 -11.27
N LYS A 232 -26.99 33.77 -11.17
CA LYS A 232 -27.62 32.58 -11.79
C LYS A 232 -27.49 31.34 -10.91
N ALA A 233 -28.62 30.71 -10.64
CA ALA A 233 -28.67 29.36 -10.05
C ALA A 233 -28.09 28.37 -11.08
N ALA A 234 -27.02 27.66 -10.72
CA ALA A 234 -26.47 26.60 -11.56
C ALA A 234 -27.55 25.53 -11.81
N LEU A 235 -27.87 25.24 -13.07
CA LEU A 235 -28.90 24.27 -13.47
C LEU A 235 -28.55 22.84 -13.04
N SER A 236 -27.28 22.55 -12.82
CA SER A 236 -26.81 21.30 -12.23
C SER A 236 -25.57 21.55 -11.34
N SER A 237 -25.67 21.19 -10.07
CA SER A 237 -24.54 21.23 -9.13
C SER A 237 -24.32 19.87 -8.51
N GLN A 238 -23.09 19.36 -8.61
CA GLN A 238 -22.69 18.12 -7.96
C GLN A 238 -21.88 18.40 -6.69
N PRO A 239 -22.03 17.56 -5.64
CA PRO A 239 -21.15 17.59 -4.49
C PRO A 239 -19.74 17.21 -4.93
N TYR A 240 -18.76 17.99 -4.48
CA TYR A 240 -17.36 17.79 -4.79
C TYR A 240 -16.56 17.71 -3.49
N GLU A 241 -15.96 16.54 -3.22
CA GLU A 241 -15.14 16.31 -2.05
C GLU A 241 -13.82 17.06 -2.18
N ALA A 242 -13.73 18.22 -1.53
CA ALA A 242 -12.60 19.13 -1.63
C ALA A 242 -11.52 18.80 -0.61
N LEU A 243 -11.88 18.30 0.57
CA LEU A 243 -10.94 17.88 1.61
C LEU A 243 -11.48 16.65 2.31
N THR A 244 -10.61 15.67 2.55
CA THR A 244 -10.87 14.56 3.46
C THR A 244 -9.69 14.39 4.39
N VAL A 245 -9.97 14.25 5.69
CA VAL A 245 -8.97 13.96 6.72
C VAL A 245 -9.43 12.73 7.50
N THR A 246 -8.64 11.68 7.50
CA THR A 246 -8.90 10.43 8.21
C THR A 246 -7.82 10.21 9.25
N VAL A 247 -8.25 9.91 10.47
CA VAL A 247 -7.37 9.50 11.57
C VAL A 247 -7.79 8.12 12.00
N ARG A 248 -6.85 7.16 12.07
CA ARG A 248 -7.13 5.78 12.45
C ARG A 248 -6.00 5.15 13.24
N GLY A 249 -6.34 4.17 14.06
CA GLY A 249 -5.41 3.43 14.90
C GLY A 249 -5.96 2.05 15.27
N LYS A 250 -5.11 1.24 15.89
CA LYS A 250 -5.47 -0.07 16.42
C LYS A 250 -5.10 -0.18 17.89
N TYR A 251 -5.95 -0.87 18.64
CA TYR A 251 -5.66 -1.35 19.98
C TYR A 251 -5.55 -2.88 19.96
N PHE A 252 -4.43 -3.41 20.44
CA PHE A 252 -4.14 -4.84 20.56
C PHE A 252 -4.33 -5.28 22.02
N PHE A 253 -5.27 -6.20 22.25
CA PHE A 253 -5.49 -6.80 23.57
C PHE A 253 -4.34 -7.74 23.93
N ASP A 254 -3.86 -8.51 22.95
CA ASP A 254 -2.64 -9.30 23.03
C ASP A 254 -1.48 -8.57 22.32
N ARG A 255 -0.40 -8.31 23.06
CA ARG A 255 0.78 -7.60 22.55
C ARG A 255 1.77 -8.52 21.83
N PHE A 256 1.60 -9.83 21.97
CA PHE A 256 2.52 -10.84 21.44
C PHE A 256 1.94 -11.63 20.27
N PHE A 257 0.67 -11.43 19.92
CA PHE A 257 0.02 -12.05 18.76
C PHE A 257 0.10 -13.59 18.82
N GLY A 258 -0.21 -14.16 19.99
CA GLY A 258 -0.07 -15.58 20.27
C GLY A 258 1.37 -16.09 20.26
N GLY A 259 2.34 -15.23 20.55
CA GLY A 259 3.77 -15.55 20.53
C GLY A 259 4.47 -15.27 19.19
N ALA A 260 3.73 -14.86 18.15
CA ALA A 260 4.33 -14.53 16.85
C ALA A 260 5.26 -13.31 16.90
N LEU A 261 5.01 -12.35 17.81
CA LEU A 261 5.91 -11.21 18.03
C LEU A 261 7.04 -11.61 18.96
N ILE A 262 8.26 -11.58 18.44
CA ILE A 262 9.48 -11.74 19.23
C ILE A 262 10.09 -10.35 19.48
N PRO A 263 10.11 -9.86 20.74
CA PRO A 263 10.71 -8.56 21.07
C PRO A 263 12.19 -8.50 20.68
N GLY A 264 12.66 -7.33 20.27
CA GLY A 264 14.07 -7.16 19.87
C GLY A 264 14.39 -7.69 18.47
N ARG A 265 13.37 -8.13 17.71
CA ARG A 265 13.52 -8.59 16.32
C ARG A 265 12.57 -7.86 15.39
N ARG A 266 12.90 -7.85 14.10
CA ARG A 266 11.98 -7.36 13.07
C ARG A 266 10.82 -8.35 12.92
N ASN A 267 9.62 -7.91 13.25
CA ASN A 267 8.39 -8.68 13.10
C ASN A 267 7.59 -8.17 11.89
N GLN A 268 7.20 -9.07 10.98
CA GLN A 268 6.38 -8.74 9.80
C GLN A 268 5.33 -9.83 9.58
N PHE A 269 4.11 -9.55 10.02
CA PHE A 269 2.96 -10.43 9.87
C PHE A 269 1.67 -9.64 9.90
N TYR A 270 0.59 -10.24 9.41
CA TYR A 270 -0.76 -9.78 9.70
C TYR A 270 -1.04 -10.05 11.19
N PRO A 271 -1.52 -9.06 11.98
CA PRO A 271 -2.19 -7.83 11.54
C PRO A 271 -1.33 -6.55 11.56
N ILE A 272 -0.09 -6.58 12.08
CA ILE A 272 0.71 -5.36 12.26
C ILE A 272 1.09 -4.68 10.92
N ASN A 273 1.07 -5.40 9.80
CA ASN A 273 1.34 -4.87 8.46
C ASN A 273 0.13 -4.20 7.76
N THR A 274 -1.00 -4.00 8.44
CA THR A 274 -2.26 -3.54 7.81
C THR A 274 -2.57 -2.05 7.97
N LEU A 275 -1.83 -1.33 8.82
CA LEU A 275 -2.13 0.08 9.14
C LEU A 275 -1.11 1.07 8.54
N SER A 276 0.17 0.79 8.74
CA SER A 276 1.28 1.61 8.23
C SER A 276 1.96 0.89 7.06
N GLY A 277 2.46 1.67 6.11
CA GLY A 277 3.33 1.16 5.04
C GLY A 277 4.75 0.84 5.53
N PHE A 278 5.08 1.19 6.79
CA PHE A 278 6.37 0.97 7.40
C PHE A 278 6.26 0.07 8.63
N SER A 279 7.37 -0.59 8.96
CA SER A 279 7.40 -1.53 10.07
C SER A 279 7.19 -0.84 11.42
N TYR A 280 6.31 -1.41 12.22
CA TYR A 280 6.17 -1.12 13.65
C TYR A 280 5.84 -2.45 14.34
N GLY A 281 6.59 -2.81 15.39
CA GLY A 281 6.50 -4.15 15.96
C GLY A 281 7.83 -4.76 16.39
N GLY A 282 8.90 -3.97 16.50
CA GLY A 282 10.13 -4.42 17.15
C GLY A 282 9.97 -4.58 18.67
N ILE A 283 8.89 -3.99 19.22
CA ILE A 283 8.53 -4.03 20.64
C ILE A 283 7.05 -4.41 20.85
N PRO A 284 6.70 -5.05 21.98
CA PRO A 284 5.30 -5.28 22.35
C PRO A 284 4.53 -3.97 22.55
N ARG A 285 3.40 -3.81 21.87
CA ARG A 285 2.58 -2.59 21.97
C ARG A 285 1.09 -2.87 22.01
N ARG A 286 0.37 -2.08 22.83
CA ARG A 286 -1.10 -2.11 22.90
C ARG A 286 -1.74 -1.18 21.89
N PHE A 287 -1.05 -0.12 21.48
CA PHE A 287 -1.53 0.77 20.42
C PHE A 287 -0.60 0.66 19.24
N SER A 288 -1.16 0.62 18.03
CA SER A 288 -0.40 0.89 16.81
C SER A 288 0.08 2.34 16.79
N PRO A 289 0.95 2.72 15.86
CA PRO A 289 1.05 4.11 15.42
C PRO A 289 -0.32 4.65 15.02
N LEU A 290 -0.53 5.94 15.21
CA LEU A 290 -1.69 6.65 14.70
C LEU A 290 -1.42 7.02 13.25
N ASN A 291 -2.25 6.53 12.34
CA ASN A 291 -2.17 6.86 10.93
C ASN A 291 -3.12 8.02 10.62
N VAL A 292 -2.58 9.07 10.00
CA VAL A 292 -3.33 10.25 9.55
C VAL A 292 -3.16 10.38 8.04
N GLU A 293 -4.28 10.43 7.33
CA GLU A 293 -4.34 10.61 5.89
C GLU A 293 -5.19 11.83 5.57
N ALA A 294 -4.67 12.76 4.77
CA ALA A 294 -5.42 13.91 4.30
C ALA A 294 -5.28 14.04 2.79
N ARG A 295 -6.40 14.27 2.10
CA ARG A 295 -6.47 14.54 0.68
C ARG A 295 -7.20 15.85 0.46
N TYR A 296 -6.50 16.83 -0.08
CA TYR A 296 -7.05 18.12 -0.46
C TYR A 296 -7.06 18.25 -1.97
N ARG A 297 -8.24 18.46 -2.55
CA ARG A 297 -8.47 18.62 -3.98
C ARG A 297 -9.30 19.87 -4.20
N PRO A 298 -8.74 21.08 -4.12
CA PRO A 298 -9.51 22.32 -4.31
C PRO A 298 -10.16 22.42 -5.68
N ARG A 299 -9.58 21.74 -6.67
CA ARG A 299 -10.06 21.62 -8.05
C ARG A 299 -9.73 20.22 -8.59
N ASN A 300 -10.33 19.83 -9.70
CA ASN A 300 -10.08 18.51 -10.29
C ASN A 300 -8.67 18.37 -10.88
N ASP A 301 -8.01 19.48 -11.20
CA ASP A 301 -6.67 19.58 -11.77
C ASP A 301 -5.57 19.80 -10.72
N ILE A 302 -5.92 19.94 -9.43
CA ILE A 302 -4.98 20.19 -8.34
C ILE A 302 -5.28 19.23 -7.18
N PHE A 303 -4.27 18.54 -6.69
CA PHE A 303 -4.38 17.73 -5.48
C PHE A 303 -3.14 17.84 -4.59
N VAL A 304 -3.37 17.68 -3.29
CA VAL A 304 -2.35 17.49 -2.26
C VAL A 304 -2.78 16.27 -1.44
N ASP A 305 -1.93 15.27 -1.34
CA ASP A 305 -2.09 14.11 -0.48
C ASP A 305 -1.03 14.15 0.62
N LEU A 306 -1.44 13.87 1.85
CA LEU A 306 -0.61 13.77 3.03
C LEU A 306 -0.91 12.43 3.70
N ARG A 307 0.13 11.68 4.04
CA ARG A 307 0.04 10.49 4.90
C ARG A 307 1.11 10.58 5.96
N THR A 308 0.76 10.36 7.21
CA THR A 308 1.73 10.31 8.30
C THR A 308 1.37 9.25 9.32
N ASP A 309 2.40 8.64 9.89
CA ASP A 309 2.27 7.73 11.02
C ASP A 309 2.96 8.36 12.23
N LEU A 310 2.21 8.54 13.32
CA LEU A 310 2.67 9.12 14.57
C LEU A 310 2.80 8.04 15.63
N ASP A 311 3.87 8.05 16.41
CA ASP A 311 4.04 7.12 17.52
C ASP A 311 3.09 7.47 18.68
N THR A 312 2.47 6.46 19.29
CA THR A 312 1.53 6.61 20.40
C THR A 312 2.18 6.56 21.78
N ARG A 313 3.49 6.30 21.87
CA ARG A 313 4.21 6.25 23.17
C ARG A 313 5.12 7.46 23.39
N ASP A 314 5.95 7.78 22.41
CA ASP A 314 6.98 8.83 22.54
C ASP A 314 6.77 10.00 21.56
N GLY A 315 5.53 10.15 21.05
CA GLY A 315 5.00 11.37 20.40
C GLY A 315 5.62 11.76 19.05
N GLY A 316 6.58 11.00 18.55
CA GLY A 316 7.34 11.34 17.36
C GLY A 316 6.66 10.95 16.04
N LEU A 317 6.94 11.74 15.01
CA LEU A 317 6.72 11.35 13.62
C LEU A 317 7.50 10.06 13.33
N ARG A 318 6.85 9.01 12.80
CA ARG A 318 7.53 7.79 12.32
C ARG A 318 7.73 7.83 10.82
N ALA A 319 6.69 8.27 10.11
CA ALA A 319 6.68 8.39 8.67
C ALA A 319 5.85 9.59 8.22
N LEU A 320 6.25 10.18 7.10
CA LEU A 320 5.56 11.25 6.39
C LEU A 320 5.67 10.98 4.91
N SER A 321 4.57 11.13 4.19
CA SER A 321 4.55 11.24 2.74
C SER A 321 3.65 12.40 2.35
N THR A 322 4.13 13.24 1.46
CA THR A 322 3.34 14.29 0.84
C THR A 322 3.47 14.19 -0.66
N THR A 323 2.34 14.29 -1.36
CA THR A 323 2.30 14.32 -2.81
C THR A 323 1.48 15.52 -3.23
N PHE A 324 1.95 16.23 -4.24
CA PHE A 324 1.20 17.31 -4.86
C PHE A 324 1.21 17.14 -6.38
N GLY A 325 0.10 17.47 -7.01
CA GLY A 325 -0.01 17.45 -8.46
C GLY A 325 -0.87 18.57 -9.00
N ILE A 326 -0.41 19.18 -10.10
CA ILE A 326 -1.17 20.01 -11.01
C ILE A 326 -1.18 19.32 -12.36
N ASN A 327 -2.36 19.15 -12.96
CA ASN A 327 -2.50 18.58 -14.30
C ASN A 327 -3.38 19.47 -15.18
N ARG A 328 -2.76 20.39 -15.92
CA ARG A 328 -3.41 21.27 -16.91
C ARG A 328 -2.85 20.99 -18.31
N PRO A 329 -3.56 21.39 -19.38
CA PRO A 329 -3.10 21.15 -20.75
C PRO A 329 -1.68 21.64 -21.06
N LEU A 330 -1.29 22.82 -20.55
CA LEU A 330 0.02 23.42 -20.82
C LEU A 330 1.02 23.31 -19.66
N ILE A 331 0.58 22.88 -18.48
CA ILE A 331 1.42 22.80 -17.28
C ILE A 331 1.03 21.56 -16.50
N GLN A 332 1.99 20.66 -16.34
CA GLN A 332 1.90 19.51 -15.45
C GLN A 332 3.03 19.63 -14.44
N ALA A 333 2.72 19.52 -13.16
CA ALA A 333 3.73 19.54 -12.11
C ALA A 333 3.36 18.50 -11.08
N PHE A 334 4.29 17.63 -10.72
CA PHE A 334 4.07 16.62 -9.70
C PHE A 334 5.27 16.60 -8.76
N GLN A 335 5.02 16.45 -7.47
CA GLN A 335 6.08 16.19 -6.52
C GLN A 335 5.60 15.14 -5.52
N SER A 336 6.49 14.21 -5.18
CA SER A 336 6.30 13.31 -4.05
C SER A 336 7.50 13.40 -3.13
N PHE A 337 7.27 13.64 -1.86
CA PHE A 337 8.27 13.54 -0.81
C PHE A 337 7.87 12.44 0.15
N TYR A 338 8.83 11.64 0.59
CA TYR A 338 8.64 10.76 1.73
C TYR A 338 9.81 10.85 2.69
N TYR A 339 9.49 10.64 3.96
CA TYR A 339 10.41 10.66 5.07
C TYR A 339 10.04 9.56 6.07
N THR A 340 11.03 8.83 6.56
CA THR A 340 10.88 7.82 7.62
C THR A 340 12.04 7.85 8.58
N ARG A 341 11.76 7.46 9.82
CA ARG A 341 12.75 7.41 10.90
C ARG A 341 13.03 5.97 11.31
N ALA A 342 14.30 5.68 11.54
CA ALA A 342 14.68 4.63 12.48
C ALA A 342 14.35 5.17 13.87
N ILE A 343 13.54 4.42 14.63
CA ILE A 343 12.94 4.91 15.86
C ILE A 343 13.84 4.53 17.01
N GLU A 344 14.51 5.51 17.60
CA GLU A 344 15.26 5.30 18.83
C GLU A 344 14.31 4.92 19.96
N LEU A 345 14.66 3.86 20.70
CA LEU A 345 13.85 3.41 21.82
C LEU A 345 14.22 4.17 23.08
N VAL A 346 13.22 4.62 23.85
CA VAL A 346 13.44 5.19 25.19
C VAL A 346 14.18 4.23 26.11
N PRO A 347 14.88 4.71 27.16
CA PRO A 347 15.70 3.87 28.03
C PRO A 347 14.98 2.64 28.61
N SER A 348 13.69 2.75 28.93
CA SER A 348 12.88 1.63 29.44
C SER A 348 12.66 0.50 28.43
N LEU A 349 12.87 0.77 27.14
CA LEU A 349 12.72 -0.16 26.02
C LEU A 349 14.06 -0.48 25.33
N ALA A 350 15.17 0.12 25.77
CA ALA A 350 16.50 -0.05 25.17
C ALA A 350 16.96 -1.52 25.11
N ARG A 351 16.49 -2.38 26.03
CA ARG A 351 16.74 -3.84 26.00
C ARG A 351 16.20 -4.55 24.75
N PHE A 352 15.31 -3.92 23.99
CA PHE A 352 14.75 -4.44 22.74
C PHE A 352 15.29 -3.70 21.51
N ALA A 353 16.30 -2.85 21.66
CA ALA A 353 16.90 -2.15 20.55
C ALA A 353 17.72 -3.10 19.67
N ASP A 354 17.80 -2.78 18.38
CA ASP A 354 18.78 -3.38 17.49
C ASP A 354 20.20 -2.90 17.83
N ALA A 355 21.21 -3.44 17.14
CA ALA A 355 22.61 -3.05 17.34
C ALA A 355 22.90 -1.55 17.12
N ARG A 356 21.97 -0.80 16.53
CA ARG A 356 22.06 0.65 16.27
C ARG A 356 21.31 1.47 17.32
N GLY A 357 20.74 0.85 18.36
CA GLY A 357 19.93 1.55 19.37
C GLY A 357 18.49 1.84 18.93
N ASN A 358 18.02 1.31 17.80
CA ASN A 358 16.69 1.62 17.24
C ASN A 358 15.72 0.44 17.37
N GLU A 359 14.42 0.72 17.23
CA GLU A 359 13.38 -0.29 17.13
C GLU A 359 13.66 -1.19 15.91
N PRO A 360 13.81 -2.51 16.12
CA PRO A 360 14.07 -3.46 15.05
C PRO A 360 13.05 -3.37 13.91
N GLY A 361 13.54 -3.35 12.67
CA GLY A 361 12.73 -3.25 11.47
C GLY A 361 12.36 -1.82 11.04
N THR A 362 12.60 -0.81 11.88
CA THR A 362 12.50 0.58 11.46
C THR A 362 13.72 0.99 10.65
N GLN A 363 13.50 1.77 9.61
CA GLN A 363 14.56 2.26 8.74
C GLN A 363 14.39 3.75 8.51
N ARG A 364 15.51 4.44 8.32
CA ARG A 364 15.49 5.83 7.85
C ARG A 364 15.10 5.83 6.37
N GLY A 365 14.61 6.96 5.89
CA GLY A 365 14.22 7.20 4.50
C GLY A 365 14.00 8.69 4.28
N SER A 366 14.52 9.26 3.20
CA SER A 366 14.25 10.66 2.84
C SER A 366 14.46 10.83 1.35
N GLN A 367 13.38 10.81 0.57
CA GLN A 367 13.46 10.96 -0.88
C GLN A 367 12.42 11.93 -1.40
N TRP A 368 12.81 12.64 -2.45
CA TRP A 368 11.98 13.65 -3.11
C TRP A 368 12.04 13.46 -4.62
N SER A 369 10.88 13.38 -5.26
CA SER A 369 10.76 13.28 -6.72
C SER A 369 9.89 14.41 -7.27
N PRO A 370 10.47 15.59 -7.55
CA PRO A 370 9.78 16.67 -8.23
C PRO A 370 9.86 16.49 -9.76
N SER A 371 8.79 16.90 -10.44
CA SER A 371 8.72 16.94 -11.89
C SER A 371 7.86 18.11 -12.36
N VAL A 372 8.22 18.68 -13.50
CA VAL A 372 7.48 19.73 -14.19
C VAL A 372 7.54 19.48 -15.68
N PHE A 373 6.44 19.72 -16.37
CA PHE A 373 6.32 19.62 -17.81
C PHE A 373 5.46 20.78 -18.31
N LEU A 374 5.94 21.45 -19.35
CA LEU A 374 5.37 22.64 -19.95
C LEU A 374 5.13 22.41 -21.44
N GLY A 375 4.06 23.02 -21.96
CA GLY A 375 3.71 22.96 -23.38
C GLY A 375 2.80 21.80 -23.75
N ASP A 376 2.34 21.82 -24.99
CA ASP A 376 1.48 20.80 -25.57
C ASP A 376 2.33 19.81 -26.37
N ARG A 377 2.23 18.52 -26.04
CA ARG A 377 2.98 17.46 -26.75
C ARG A 377 2.51 17.30 -28.19
N GLU A 378 1.32 17.78 -28.54
CA GLU A 378 0.80 17.71 -29.89
C GLU A 378 1.08 18.99 -30.70
N ARG A 379 1.53 20.08 -30.08
CA ARG A 379 1.73 21.35 -30.79
C ARG A 379 2.77 22.28 -30.16
N GLY A 380 3.69 22.75 -30.99
CA GLY A 380 4.68 23.75 -30.63
C GLY A 380 5.79 23.21 -29.73
N LEU A 381 6.49 24.12 -29.06
CA LEU A 381 7.55 23.79 -28.12
C LEU A 381 6.96 23.20 -26.83
N TYR A 382 7.53 22.08 -26.39
CA TYR A 382 7.24 21.48 -25.10
C TYR A 382 8.51 20.96 -24.44
N GLY A 383 8.44 20.71 -23.15
CA GLY A 383 9.56 20.13 -22.42
C GLY A 383 9.25 19.94 -20.96
N GLY A 384 10.13 19.24 -20.27
CA GLY A 384 9.98 19.03 -18.85
C GLY A 384 11.23 18.47 -18.20
N ALA A 385 11.24 18.53 -16.89
CA ALA A 385 12.30 17.96 -16.08
C ALA A 385 11.69 17.14 -14.94
N SER A 386 12.32 16.01 -14.63
CA SER A 386 12.01 15.18 -13.47
C SER A 386 13.30 14.88 -12.74
N PHE A 387 13.27 14.96 -11.42
CA PHE A 387 14.40 14.67 -10.57
C PHE A 387 14.02 13.63 -9.53
N PHE A 388 15.00 12.92 -9.02
CA PHE A 388 14.85 12.01 -7.90
C PHE A 388 16.02 12.19 -6.96
N PHE A 389 15.73 12.67 -5.75
CA PHE A 389 16.71 12.91 -4.71
C PHE A 389 16.55 11.88 -3.60
N ASP A 390 17.66 11.46 -3.05
CA ASP A 390 17.77 10.63 -1.86
C ASP A 390 18.76 11.27 -0.91
N PHE A 391 18.22 11.87 0.16
CA PHE A 391 18.94 12.66 1.15
C PHE A 391 19.54 11.79 2.26
N GLN A 392 19.48 10.46 2.13
CA GLN A 392 20.19 9.59 3.04
C GLN A 392 21.69 9.65 2.79
N GLU A 393 22.44 9.92 3.85
CA GLU A 393 23.86 9.61 3.90
C GLU A 393 24.04 8.10 3.83
N ARG A 394 24.76 7.61 2.82
CA ARG A 394 25.11 6.20 2.66
C ARG A 394 26.62 6.05 2.56
N PRO A 395 27.23 5.09 3.27
CA PRO A 395 28.63 4.76 3.07
C PRO A 395 28.93 4.49 1.59
N GLY A 396 29.97 5.12 1.04
CA GLY A 396 30.38 4.95 -0.37
C GLY A 396 29.58 5.74 -1.42
N LYS A 397 28.51 6.43 -1.01
CA LYS A 397 27.81 7.41 -1.86
C LYS A 397 28.40 8.77 -1.52
N GLY A 398 29.09 9.41 -2.47
CA GLY A 398 29.61 10.77 -2.28
C GLY A 398 28.51 11.77 -1.90
N ASN A 399 28.85 13.04 -1.72
CA ASN A 399 27.95 14.10 -1.22
C ASN A 399 26.77 14.49 -2.16
N THR A 400 26.41 13.65 -3.14
CA THR A 400 25.35 13.94 -4.12
C THR A 400 24.03 13.26 -3.73
N SER A 401 23.01 14.04 -3.40
CA SER A 401 21.66 13.52 -3.13
C SER A 401 20.89 13.17 -4.40
N LEU A 402 21.26 13.71 -5.57
CA LEU A 402 20.57 13.42 -6.83
C LEU A 402 20.87 11.99 -7.31
N ILE A 403 19.83 11.16 -7.35
CA ILE A 403 19.88 9.79 -7.87
C ILE A 403 19.64 9.78 -9.37
N SER A 404 18.65 10.50 -9.86
CA SER A 404 18.37 10.52 -11.29
C SER A 404 17.77 11.85 -11.73
N SER A 405 18.06 12.23 -12.96
CA SER A 405 17.42 13.35 -13.63
C SER A 405 16.98 12.95 -15.03
N THR A 406 15.84 13.48 -15.45
CA THR A 406 15.36 13.35 -16.82
C THR A 406 14.97 14.74 -17.29
N VAL A 407 15.57 15.23 -18.37
CA VAL A 407 15.23 16.50 -19.00
C VAL A 407 14.82 16.22 -20.43
N THR A 408 13.62 16.65 -20.81
CA THR A 408 13.05 16.45 -22.14
C THR A 408 12.77 17.80 -22.78
N VAL A 409 13.11 17.96 -24.05
CA VAL A 409 12.66 19.09 -24.86
C VAL A 409 12.20 18.54 -26.21
N GLY A 410 11.16 19.15 -26.77
CA GLY A 410 10.66 18.74 -28.06
C GLY A 410 9.85 19.83 -28.73
N TYR A 411 9.63 19.65 -30.03
CA TYR A 411 8.79 20.51 -30.83
C TYR A 411 7.87 19.66 -31.68
N SER A 412 6.58 19.96 -31.65
CA SER A 412 5.55 19.27 -32.43
C SER A 412 4.95 20.18 -33.51
N TRP A 413 4.94 19.68 -34.73
CA TRP A 413 4.17 20.17 -35.86
C TRP A 413 2.95 19.28 -36.09
N ASP A 414 2.07 19.67 -37.01
CA ASP A 414 0.86 18.90 -37.32
C ASP A 414 1.18 17.51 -37.91
N CYS A 415 2.27 17.38 -38.68
CA CYS A 415 2.67 16.11 -39.32
C CYS A 415 3.67 15.29 -38.50
N CYS A 416 4.46 15.91 -37.63
CA CYS A 416 5.58 15.25 -36.97
C CYS A 416 6.01 15.93 -35.66
N ALA A 417 6.87 15.28 -34.88
CA ALA A 417 7.50 15.85 -33.70
C ALA A 417 8.95 15.41 -33.55
N VAL A 418 9.82 16.30 -33.09
CA VAL A 418 11.19 15.99 -32.68
C VAL A 418 11.27 16.09 -31.16
N THR A 419 11.91 15.13 -30.51
CA THR A 419 12.15 15.12 -29.06
C THR A 419 13.60 14.76 -28.78
N ALA A 420 14.21 15.44 -27.82
CA ALA A 420 15.48 15.08 -27.22
C ALA A 420 15.28 14.90 -25.71
N GLN A 421 15.89 13.88 -25.14
CA GLN A 421 15.88 13.62 -23.71
C GLN A 421 17.28 13.34 -23.20
N ASN A 422 17.68 14.01 -22.13
CA ASN A 422 18.83 13.62 -21.32
C ASN A 422 18.35 12.89 -20.07
N TYR A 423 18.90 11.70 -19.83
CA TYR A 423 18.62 10.88 -18.67
C TYR A 423 19.93 10.58 -17.93
N THR A 424 19.96 10.87 -16.63
CA THR A 424 21.05 10.50 -15.74
C THR A 424 20.55 9.60 -14.63
N PHE A 425 21.38 8.66 -14.21
CA PHE A 425 21.08 7.75 -13.11
C PHE A 425 22.35 7.41 -12.34
N ASN A 426 22.31 7.48 -11.02
CA ASN A 426 23.40 7.19 -10.11
C ASN A 426 22.84 6.62 -8.80
N VAL A 427 22.89 5.31 -8.66
CA VAL A 427 22.53 4.59 -7.43
C VAL A 427 23.75 4.06 -6.67
N GLY A 428 24.94 4.58 -6.98
CA GLY A 428 26.23 4.09 -6.46
C GLY A 428 26.73 2.86 -7.20
N ALA A 429 25.89 1.81 -7.31
CA ALA A 429 26.26 0.56 -8.00
C ALA A 429 26.28 0.69 -9.55
N ARG A 430 25.57 1.68 -10.10
CA ARG A 430 25.55 1.99 -11.53
C ARG A 430 25.44 3.49 -11.70
N LYS A 431 26.24 4.03 -12.61
CA LYS A 431 26.22 5.42 -13.05
C LYS A 431 26.05 5.45 -14.56
N GLU A 432 25.05 6.17 -15.03
CA GLU A 432 24.73 6.29 -16.44
C GLU A 432 24.34 7.72 -16.78
N ASN A 433 24.76 8.17 -17.96
CA ASN A 433 24.30 9.39 -18.60
C ASN A 433 24.02 9.07 -20.05
N ARG A 434 22.80 9.33 -20.50
CA ARG A 434 22.34 8.98 -21.83
C ARG A 434 21.57 10.15 -22.43
N VAL A 435 21.84 10.40 -23.70
CA VAL A 435 21.07 11.34 -24.52
C VAL A 435 20.36 10.53 -25.60
N VAL A 436 19.05 10.73 -25.71
CA VAL A 436 18.17 9.99 -26.60
C VAL A 436 17.40 10.98 -27.46
N PHE A 437 17.22 10.65 -28.73
CA PHE A 437 16.47 11.44 -29.69
C PHE A 437 15.36 10.58 -30.31
N SER A 438 14.20 11.19 -30.53
CA SER A 438 13.09 10.55 -31.22
C SER A 438 12.40 11.51 -32.18
N PHE A 439 12.09 11.01 -33.37
CA PHE A 439 11.27 11.64 -34.37
C PHE A 439 9.96 10.86 -34.53
N ARG A 440 8.83 11.51 -34.28
CA ARG A 440 7.48 10.94 -34.44
C ARG A 440 6.86 11.46 -35.73
N LEU A 441 6.35 10.57 -36.57
CA LEU A 441 5.44 10.90 -37.66
C LEU A 441 4.02 10.57 -37.23
N ASN A 442 3.14 11.57 -37.19
CA ASN A 442 1.79 11.41 -36.68
C ASN A 442 1.02 10.40 -37.57
N GLY A 443 0.47 9.35 -36.95
CA GLY A 443 -0.25 8.29 -37.65
C GLY A 443 0.61 7.20 -38.30
N ILE A 444 1.95 7.33 -38.30
CA ILE A 444 2.86 6.32 -38.88
C ILE A 444 3.65 5.60 -37.78
N GLY A 445 4.36 6.33 -36.92
CA GLY A 445 5.20 5.72 -35.89
C GLY A 445 6.27 6.66 -35.32
N THR A 446 7.12 6.11 -34.46
CA THR A 446 8.23 6.84 -33.83
C THR A 446 9.55 6.13 -34.14
N PHE A 447 10.53 6.91 -34.59
CA PHE A 447 11.87 6.48 -34.98
C PHE A 447 12.90 7.18 -34.09
N GLY A 448 13.96 6.50 -33.68
CA GLY A 448 14.96 7.12 -32.81
C GLY A 448 15.74 6.10 -32.00
N THR A 449 16.61 6.61 -31.13
CA THR A 449 17.40 5.76 -30.23
C THR A 449 16.55 5.08 -29.16
N GLU A 450 15.38 5.66 -28.81
CA GLU A 450 14.29 4.99 -28.10
C GLU A 450 12.92 5.59 -28.46
N GLN A 451 11.85 4.87 -28.12
CA GLN A 451 10.47 5.34 -28.23
C GLN A 451 10.06 6.18 -27.01
N ILE A 452 10.48 7.44 -26.99
CA ILE A 452 10.10 8.42 -25.96
C ILE A 452 8.93 9.28 -26.45
N GLY A 453 8.01 9.64 -25.56
CA GLY A 453 6.86 10.50 -25.89
C GLY A 453 5.66 9.78 -26.50
N GLN A 454 5.65 8.45 -26.57
CA GLN A 454 4.48 7.68 -26.99
C GLN A 454 3.44 7.62 -25.86
N ARG A 455 2.22 8.08 -26.13
CA ARG A 455 1.03 7.59 -25.44
C ARG A 455 0.54 6.36 -26.20
N PHE A 456 0.62 5.18 -25.57
CA PHE A 456 -0.27 4.09 -25.96
C PHE A 456 -1.69 4.59 -25.69
N ARG A 457 -2.49 4.68 -26.74
CA ARG A 457 -3.86 5.20 -26.68
C ARG A 457 -4.79 4.15 -26.10
#